data_AF-A0A378MT75-F1
#
_entry.id   AF-A0A378MT75-F1
#
_cell.length_a   1.000
_cell.length_b   1.000
_cell.length_c   1.000
_cell.angle_alpha   90.00
_cell.angle_beta   90.00
_cell.angle_gamma   90.00
#
_symmetry.space_group_name_H-M   'P 1'
#
loop_
_entity.id
_entity.type
_entity.pdbx_description
1 polymer ?
#
loop_
_entity_poly.entity_id
_entity_poly.type
_entity_poly.pdbx_seq_one_letter_code
_entity_poly.pdbx_strand_id
1 'polypeptide(L)'
;MKKILLVYYSQTGQLTHLAENFVQSLEQAGVFVEKLAIKPQQEYPFPWRFMRFFNTFPETVHLTPPPIEPLPFQHEIYDLVIIAYSVWFLSPSQPITAFLQSEQAKKC
;
A
#
# COMPACT_ATOMS: atom_id res chain seq x y z
N MET A 1 -19.98 5.17 14.13
CA MET A 1 -19.75 4.93 12.69
C MET A 1 -18.46 4.15 12.57
N LYS A 2 -18.45 3.01 11.87
CA LYS A 2 -17.25 2.18 11.71
C LYS A 2 -16.25 2.89 10.79
N LYS A 3 -14.96 2.82 11.11
CA LYS A 3 -13.86 3.42 10.37
C LYS A 3 -12.95 2.33 9.83
N ILE A 4 -12.79 2.28 8.52
CA ILE A 4 -11.94 1.30 7.84
C ILE A 4 -10.82 2.05 7.12
N LEU A 5 -9.59 1.54 7.23
CA LEU A 5 -8.46 2.03 6.46
C LEU A 5 -8.19 1.06 5.30
N LEU A 6 -8.25 1.55 4.06
CA LEU A 6 -7.80 0.85 2.86
C LEU A 6 -6.41 1.38 2.47
N VAL A 7 -5.37 0.57 2.67
CA VAL A 7 -4.00 0.89 2.29
C VAL A 7 -3.63 0.15 1.00
N TYR A 8 -3.05 0.86 0.03
CA TYR A 8 -2.64 0.22 -1.22
C TYR A 8 -1.47 0.93 -1.91
N TYR A 9 -0.80 0.19 -2.80
CA TYR A 9 0.19 0.74 -3.72
C TYR A 9 -0.01 0.14 -5.11
N SER A 10 -0.17 0.97 -6.14
CA SER A 10 -0.33 0.51 -7.53
C SER A 10 0.57 1.27 -8.48
N GLN A 11 1.23 0.54 -9.39
CA GLN A 11 2.08 1.14 -10.43
C GLN A 11 1.28 1.56 -11.68
N THR A 12 0.20 0.85 -11.98
CA THR A 12 -0.59 1.02 -13.21
C THR A 12 -2.04 1.45 -12.94
N GLY A 13 -2.44 1.54 -11.67
CA GLY A 13 -3.81 1.85 -11.27
C GLY A 13 -4.78 0.65 -11.28
N GLN A 14 -4.40 -0.49 -11.84
CA GLN A 14 -5.28 -1.68 -11.87
C GLN A 14 -5.65 -2.15 -10.46
N LEU A 15 -4.66 -2.20 -9.55
CA LEU A 15 -4.91 -2.57 -8.17
C LEU A 15 -5.71 -1.50 -7.42
N THR A 16 -5.49 -0.22 -7.72
CA THR A 16 -6.31 0.88 -7.17
C THR A 16 -7.78 0.65 -7.50
N HIS A 17 -8.09 0.40 -8.77
CA HIS A 17 -9.46 0.17 -9.20
C HIS A 17 -10.08 -1.06 -8.52
N LEU A 18 -9.35 -2.16 -8.41
CA LEU A 18 -9.82 -3.36 -7.72
C LEU A 18 -10.09 -3.10 -6.23
N ALA A 19 -9.16 -2.44 -5.56
CA ALA A 19 -9.24 -2.14 -4.13
C ALA A 19 -10.42 -1.19 -3.81
N GLU A 20 -10.64 -0.18 -4.65
CA GLU A 20 -11.76 0.75 -4.49
C GLU A 20 -13.11 0.08 -4.75
N ASN A 21 -13.23 -0.75 -5.79
CA ASN A 21 -14.45 -1.54 -6.03
C ASN A 21 -14.73 -2.51 -4.88
N PHE A 22 -13.68 -3.11 -4.29
CA PHE A 22 -13.83 -4.05 -3.16
C PHE A 22 -14.49 -3.38 -1.94
N VAL A 23 -14.11 -2.14 -1.63
CA VAL A 23 -14.66 -1.41 -0.47
C VAL A 23 -15.95 -0.66 -0.78
N GLN A 24 -16.36 -0.56 -2.05
CA GLN A 24 -17.53 0.20 -2.48
C GLN A 24 -18.82 -0.24 -1.77
N SER A 25 -19.00 -1.55 -1.56
CA SER A 25 -20.17 -2.09 -0.86
C SER A 25 -20.21 -1.68 0.62
N LEU A 26 -19.06 -1.52 1.26
CA LEU A 26 -18.94 -1.03 2.63
C LEU A 26 -19.31 0.45 2.72
N GLU A 27 -18.83 1.26 1.77
CA GLU A 27 -19.18 2.68 1.67
C GLU A 27 -20.70 2.86 1.47
N GLN A 28 -21.31 2.05 0.60
CA GLN A 28 -22.77 2.04 0.38
C GLN A 28 -23.58 1.64 1.61
N ALA A 29 -23.01 0.80 2.49
CA ALA A 29 -23.61 0.41 3.76
C ALA A 29 -23.44 1.48 4.87
N GLY A 30 -22.86 2.66 4.55
CA GLY A 30 -22.66 3.75 5.49
C GLY A 30 -21.41 3.63 6.36
N VAL A 31 -20.46 2.77 5.98
CA VAL A 31 -19.15 2.67 6.65
C VAL A 31 -18.21 3.75 6.11
N PHE A 32 -17.46 4.40 6.99
CA PHE A 32 -16.42 5.34 6.57
C PHE A 32 -15.18 4.56 6.15
N VAL A 33 -14.73 4.76 4.91
CA VAL A 33 -13.51 4.14 4.38
C VAL A 33 -12.50 5.21 4.01
N GLU A 34 -11.39 5.25 4.72
CA GLU A 34 -10.24 6.05 4.37
C GLU A 34 -9.37 5.32 3.35
N LYS A 35 -9.09 5.95 2.22
CA LYS A 35 -8.29 5.37 1.13
C LYS A 35 -6.91 5.99 1.15
N LEU A 36 -5.89 5.18 1.46
CA LEU A 36 -4.50 5.60 1.59
C LEU A 36 -3.62 4.94 0.52
N ALA A 37 -3.30 5.71 -0.51
CA ALA A 37 -2.28 5.33 -1.49
C ALA A 37 -0.88 5.58 -0.91
N ILE A 38 -0.09 4.51 -0.75
CA ILE A 38 1.30 4.63 -0.32
C ILE A 38 2.14 5.26 -1.42
N LYS A 39 2.96 6.24 -1.05
CA LYS A 39 3.89 6.91 -1.96
C LYS A 39 5.33 6.59 -1.56
N PRO A 40 6.10 5.84 -2.38
CA PRO A 40 7.53 5.70 -2.13
C PRO A 40 8.23 7.04 -2.39
N GLN A 41 9.28 7.36 -1.62
CA GLN A 41 10.06 8.58 -1.86
C GLN A 41 10.76 8.55 -3.23
N GLN A 42 11.08 7.34 -3.71
CA GLN A 42 11.55 7.10 -5.06
C GLN A 42 10.54 6.22 -5.79
N GLU A 43 9.98 6.74 -6.88
CA GLU A 43 9.01 6.00 -7.68
C GLU A 43 9.62 4.77 -8.36
N TYR A 44 8.81 3.71 -8.46
CA TYR A 44 9.08 2.53 -9.27
C TYR A 44 8.38 2.69 -10.63
N PRO A 45 9.09 3.16 -11.68
CA PRO A 45 8.49 3.45 -12.96
C PRO A 45 8.01 2.17 -13.63
N PHE A 46 6.86 2.22 -14.29
CA PHE A 46 6.33 1.12 -15.08
C PHE A 46 6.20 1.53 -16.56
N PRO A 47 6.60 0.68 -17.52
CA PRO A 47 7.19 -0.66 -17.35
C PRO A 47 8.65 -0.61 -16.87
N TRP A 48 9.09 -1.69 -16.22
CA TRP A 48 10.43 -1.75 -15.63
C TRP A 48 11.49 -1.99 -16.70
N ARG A 49 12.56 -1.19 -16.68
CA ARG A 49 13.78 -1.51 -17.45
C ARG A 49 14.51 -2.68 -16.78
N PHE A 50 15.20 -3.50 -17.58
CA PHE A 50 15.92 -4.70 -17.10
C PHE A 50 16.82 -4.42 -15.87
N MET A 51 17.63 -3.36 -15.92
CA MET A 51 18.51 -2.99 -14.79
C MET A 51 17.74 -2.61 -13.51
N ARG A 52 16.57 -1.95 -13.63
CA ARG A 52 15.72 -1.62 -12.47
C ARG A 52 15.14 -2.89 -11.86
N PHE A 53 14.71 -3.84 -12.69
CA PHE A 53 14.18 -5.12 -12.22
C PHE A 53 15.19 -5.90 -11.36
N PHE A 54 16.42 -6.04 -11.85
CA PHE A 54 17.47 -6.70 -11.07
C PHE A 54 17.86 -5.90 -9.83
N ASN A 55 17.89 -4.56 -9.92
CA ASN A 55 18.21 -3.74 -8.76
C ASN A 55 17.15 -3.81 -7.67
N THR A 56 15.87 -4.02 -8.00
CA THR A 56 14.77 -4.09 -7.01
C THR A 56 14.57 -5.51 -6.46
N PHE A 57 15.16 -6.53 -7.06
CA PHE A 57 15.00 -7.93 -6.61
C PHE A 57 15.58 -8.19 -5.21
N PRO A 58 16.86 -7.85 -4.91
CA PRO A 58 17.48 -8.18 -3.64
C PRO A 58 16.72 -7.59 -2.45
N GLU A 59 16.37 -6.30 -2.48
CA GLU A 59 15.70 -5.66 -1.35
C GLU A 59 14.28 -6.16 -1.16
N THR A 60 13.61 -6.56 -2.25
CA THR A 60 12.26 -7.13 -2.17
C THR A 60 12.27 -8.50 -1.48
N VAL A 61 13.23 -9.36 -1.82
CA VAL A 61 13.35 -10.70 -1.22
C VAL A 61 13.85 -10.60 0.22
N HIS A 62 14.78 -9.69 0.50
CA HIS A 62 15.29 -9.47 1.85
C HIS A 62 14.35 -8.64 2.74
N LEU A 63 13.24 -8.12 2.20
CA LEU A 63 12.29 -7.26 2.92
C LEU A 63 12.97 -6.03 3.53
N THR A 64 13.87 -5.39 2.79
CA THR A 64 14.60 -4.18 3.20
C THR A 64 14.14 -2.97 2.36
N PRO A 65 12.89 -2.52 2.52
CA PRO A 65 12.30 -1.54 1.62
C PRO A 65 12.93 -0.14 1.78
N PRO A 66 13.03 0.64 0.69
CA PRO A 66 13.28 2.06 0.73
C PRO A 66 12.19 2.83 1.51
N PRO A 67 12.50 4.04 1.98
CA PRO A 67 11.52 4.85 2.71
C PRO A 67 10.35 5.28 1.82
N ILE A 68 9.20 5.46 2.48
CA ILE A 68 7.98 6.02 1.91
C ILE A 68 7.76 7.45 2.43
N GLU A 69 6.89 8.21 1.76
CA GLU A 69 6.40 9.48 2.28
C GLU A 69 5.62 9.27 3.59
N PRO A 70 5.52 10.29 4.46
CA PRO A 70 4.69 10.22 5.66
C PRO A 70 3.25 9.82 5.35
N LEU A 71 2.62 9.07 6.26
CA LEU A 71 1.26 8.56 6.13
C LEU A 71 0.29 9.55 6.81
N PRO A 72 -0.50 10.33 6.04
CA PRO A 72 -1.39 11.34 6.60
C PRO A 72 -2.72 10.71 7.05
N PHE A 73 -2.68 9.80 8.04
CA PHE A 73 -3.88 9.17 8.59
C PHE A 73 -4.87 10.22 9.10
N GLN A 74 -6.16 10.08 8.75
CA GLN A 74 -7.21 10.96 9.27
C GLN A 74 -7.67 10.56 10.67
N HIS A 75 -7.35 9.35 11.11
CA HIS A 75 -7.73 8.80 12.41
C HIS A 75 -6.59 8.04 13.08
N GLU A 76 -6.60 8.04 14.41
CA GLU A 76 -5.65 7.26 15.22
C GLU A 76 -6.09 5.81 15.45
N ILE A 77 -7.37 5.50 15.25
CA ILE A 77 -7.93 4.16 15.49
C ILE A 77 -8.89 3.81 14.36
N TYR A 78 -8.66 2.65 13.75
CA TYR A 78 -9.56 2.04 12.78
C TYR A 78 -10.15 0.73 13.33
N ASP A 79 -11.38 0.41 12.93
CA ASP A 79 -12.04 -0.86 13.27
C ASP A 79 -11.53 -2.03 12.39
N LEU A 80 -10.99 -1.71 11.20
CA LEU A 80 -10.43 -2.68 10.25
C LEU A 80 -9.40 -1.98 9.35
N VAL A 81 -8.29 -2.68 9.09
CA VAL A 81 -7.31 -2.28 8.07
C VAL A 81 -7.32 -3.32 6.94
N ILE A 82 -7.54 -2.85 5.72
CA ILE A 82 -7.51 -3.62 4.48
C ILE A 82 -6.23 -3.22 3.73
N ILE A 83 -5.40 -4.20 3.37
CA ILE A 83 -4.15 -3.96 2.65
C ILE A 83 -4.24 -4.63 1.29
N ALA A 84 -4.25 -3.83 0.22
CA ALA A 84 -4.23 -4.32 -1.15
C ALA A 84 -2.83 -4.11 -1.76
N TYR A 85 -2.18 -5.20 -2.19
CA TYR A 85 -0.83 -5.14 -2.72
C TYR A 85 -0.62 -6.10 -3.90
N SER A 86 0.42 -5.82 -4.68
CA SER A 86 0.92 -6.74 -5.70
C SER A 86 2.10 -7.53 -5.15
N VAL A 87 2.21 -8.79 -5.57
CA VAL A 87 3.35 -9.65 -5.21
C VAL A 87 4.51 -9.37 -6.15
N TRP A 88 5.65 -8.99 -5.61
CA TRP A 88 6.91 -8.81 -6.32
C TRP A 88 7.89 -9.86 -5.83
N PHE A 89 8.40 -10.69 -6.73
CA PHE A 89 9.43 -11.69 -6.38
C PHE A 89 9.04 -12.59 -5.19
N LEU A 90 7.76 -13.00 -5.12
CA LEU A 90 7.16 -13.79 -4.04
C LEU A 90 7.03 -13.08 -2.67
N SER A 91 7.30 -11.78 -2.61
CA SER A 91 7.11 -10.93 -1.44
C SER A 91 6.07 -9.84 -1.71
N PRO A 92 5.52 -9.17 -0.68
CA PRO A 92 4.76 -7.94 -0.89
C PRO A 92 5.62 -6.88 -1.60
N SER A 93 5.00 -6.07 -2.46
CA SER A 93 5.67 -4.93 -3.10
C SER A 93 6.39 -4.05 -2.08
N GLN A 94 7.56 -3.53 -2.44
CA GLN A 94 8.41 -2.81 -1.50
C GLN A 94 7.72 -1.64 -0.76
N PRO A 95 6.87 -0.80 -1.39
CA PRO A 95 6.16 0.26 -0.66
C PRO A 95 5.22 -0.27 0.43
N ILE A 96 4.61 -1.43 0.20
CA ILE A 96 3.73 -2.08 1.19
C ILE A 96 4.56 -2.70 2.31
N THR A 97 5.70 -3.32 1.99
CA THR A 97 6.65 -3.77 3.00
C THR A 97 7.14 -2.60 3.86
N ALA A 98 7.41 -1.43 3.26
CA ALA A 98 7.79 -0.21 3.98
C ALA A 98 6.69 0.25 4.94
N PHE A 99 5.43 0.24 4.48
CA PHE A 99 4.28 0.54 5.32
C PHE A 99 4.22 -0.42 6.52
N LEU A 100 4.25 -1.73 6.28
CA LEU A 100 4.17 -2.77 7.31
C LEU A 100 5.29 -2.67 8.37
N GLN A 101 6.48 -2.22 7.97
CA GLN A 101 7.62 -2.03 8.87
C GLN A 101 7.66 -0.66 9.55
N SER A 102 6.79 0.28 9.15
CA SER A 102 6.83 1.65 9.68
C SER A 102 6.26 1.77 11.09
N GLU A 103 6.85 2.66 11.90
CA GLU A 103 6.28 3.02 13.22
C GLU A 103 4.91 3.70 13.11
N GLN A 104 4.60 4.30 11.96
CA GLN A 104 3.30 4.91 11.71
C GLN A 104 2.21 3.84 11.57
N ALA A 105 2.46 2.73 10.87
CA ALA A 105 1.50 1.63 10.74
C ALA A 105 1.22 0.88 12.05
N LYS A 106 2.13 0.93 13.04
CA LYS A 106 1.87 0.38 14.38
C LYS A 106 0.83 1.19 15.18
N LYS A 107 0.52 2.41 14.72
CA LYS A 107 -0.36 3.36 15.41
C LYS A 107 -1.76 3.43 14.82
N CYS A 108 -2.06 2.67 13.76
CA CYS A 108 -3.38 2.63 13.13
C CYS A 108 -4.20 1.40 13.54
#